data_AF-A0A084U4Y9-F1
#
_entry.id   AF-A0A084U4Y9-F1
#
_cell.length_a   1.000
_cell.length_b   1.000
_cell.length_c   1.000
_cell.angle_alpha   90.00
_cell.angle_beta   90.00
_cell.angle_gamma   90.00
#
_symmetry.space_group_name_H-M   'P 1'
#
loop_
_entity.id
_entity.type
_entity.pdbx_description
1 polymer ?
#
loop_
_entity_poly.entity_id
_entity_poly.type
_entity_poly.pdbx_seq_one_letter_code
_entity_poly.pdbx_strand_id
1 'polypeptide(L)'
;NHYLNSMFSNDGSLPFLRFKEFNVKWKLNKIKDILNYTQPNKYIEDNFDNYCNSESKIPVLTPGKSFILGYTNNIENSFNDESILIDDFTLSMQYTTFPYKVKSSACKILTPKENVNLYFVFNVLMRQNLKPLGHNRHYISFLENKKICLPNIHEQIKISKFLSLLDNNIKLSQENIDNLKIKKLFYINKMFI
;
A
#
# COMPACT_ATOMS: atom_id res chain seq x y z
N ASN A 1 -0.45 16.14 -2.53
CA ASN A 1 -1.65 15.96 -3.39
C ASN A 1 -1.57 16.59 -4.77
N HIS A 2 -1.06 17.81 -4.96
CA HIS A 2 -1.04 18.46 -6.29
C HIS A 2 -0.30 17.65 -7.39
N TYR A 3 0.93 17.17 -7.12
CA TYR A 3 1.73 16.45 -8.12
C TYR A 3 1.14 15.11 -8.55
N LEU A 4 0.62 14.30 -7.60
CA LEU A 4 -0.07 13.05 -7.96
C LEU A 4 -1.30 13.35 -8.84
N ASN A 5 -2.05 14.42 -8.56
CA ASN A 5 -3.17 14.82 -9.41
C ASN A 5 -2.75 15.21 -10.83
N SER A 6 -1.53 15.69 -11.03
CA SER A 6 -0.98 15.99 -12.36
C SER A 6 -0.44 14.76 -13.08
N MET A 7 0.02 13.73 -12.36
CA MET A 7 0.65 12.53 -12.93
C MET A 7 -0.33 11.42 -13.34
N PHE A 8 -1.56 11.43 -12.82
CA PHE A 8 -2.54 10.38 -13.08
C PHE A 8 -3.79 10.92 -13.77
N SER A 9 -4.19 10.25 -14.86
CA SER A 9 -5.43 10.57 -15.58
C SER A 9 -6.68 10.18 -14.77
N ASN A 10 -7.72 11.01 -14.84
CA ASN A 10 -9.03 10.74 -14.22
C ASN A 10 -10.04 10.14 -15.20
N ASP A 11 -9.96 10.50 -16.47
CA ASP A 11 -10.97 10.29 -17.51
C ASP A 11 -10.42 9.60 -18.77
N GLY A 12 -9.15 9.20 -18.75
CA GLY A 12 -8.45 8.60 -19.89
C GLY A 12 -7.76 9.63 -20.79
N SER A 13 -7.91 10.92 -20.49
CA SER A 13 -7.09 11.97 -21.09
C SER A 13 -5.62 11.82 -20.70
N LEU A 14 -4.74 12.50 -21.42
CA LEU A 14 -3.31 12.48 -21.12
C LEU A 14 -3.06 13.22 -19.79
N PRO A 15 -2.34 12.61 -18.82
CA PRO A 15 -1.93 13.33 -17.62
C PRO A 15 -1.12 14.58 -17.98
N PHE A 16 -1.27 15.64 -17.18
CA PHE A 16 -0.53 16.89 -17.37
C PHE A 16 0.98 16.70 -17.21
N LEU A 17 1.39 15.89 -16.22
CA LEU A 17 2.78 15.53 -15.99
C LEU A 17 3.01 14.09 -16.42
N ARG A 18 3.84 13.89 -17.45
CA ARG A 18 4.09 12.57 -18.05
C ARG A 18 5.52 12.47 -18.58
N PHE A 19 6.07 11.27 -18.60
CA PHE A 19 7.34 11.01 -19.30
C PHE A 19 7.13 11.15 -20.82
N LYS A 20 8.05 11.86 -21.49
CA LYS A 20 7.89 12.34 -22.88
C LYS A 20 7.78 11.20 -23.90
N GLU A 21 8.37 10.05 -23.61
CA GLU A 21 8.37 8.88 -24.49
C GLU A 21 7.02 8.14 -24.53
N PHE A 22 6.07 8.46 -23.64
CA PHE A 22 4.73 7.86 -23.66
C PHE A 22 3.69 8.82 -24.25
N ASN A 23 3.01 8.38 -25.30
CA ASN A 23 1.99 9.15 -26.02
C ASN A 23 0.64 8.42 -26.15
N VAL A 24 0.55 7.17 -25.71
CA VAL A 24 -0.68 6.36 -25.80
C VAL A 24 -1.69 6.80 -24.75
N LYS A 25 -2.98 6.89 -25.09
CA LYS A 25 -4.04 7.22 -24.12
C LYS A 25 -4.19 6.11 -23.07
N TRP A 26 -4.53 6.51 -21.85
CA TRP A 26 -4.81 5.55 -20.77
C TRP A 26 -6.19 4.92 -20.98
N LYS A 27 -6.33 3.65 -20.60
CA LYS A 27 -7.60 2.91 -20.70
C LYS A 27 -8.32 2.89 -19.36
N LEU A 28 -9.63 3.06 -19.40
CA LEU A 28 -10.48 2.97 -18.22
C LEU A 28 -10.82 1.51 -17.92
N ASN A 29 -10.55 1.05 -16.70
CA ASN A 29 -10.76 -0.33 -16.27
C ASN A 29 -11.49 -0.35 -14.91
N LYS A 30 -12.33 -1.36 -14.64
CA LYS A 30 -12.85 -1.58 -13.28
C LYS A 30 -11.81 -2.31 -12.44
N ILE A 31 -11.78 -2.07 -11.13
CA ILE A 31 -10.82 -2.72 -10.22
C ILE A 31 -10.88 -4.25 -10.33
N LYS A 32 -12.07 -4.87 -10.34
CA LYS A 32 -12.20 -6.33 -10.53
C LYS A 32 -11.62 -6.87 -11.82
N ASP A 33 -11.52 -6.04 -12.86
CA ASP A 33 -11.02 -6.49 -14.15
C ASP A 33 -9.49 -6.55 -14.16
N ILE A 34 -8.82 -5.86 -13.21
CA ILE A 34 -7.35 -5.71 -13.15
C ILE A 34 -6.71 -6.26 -11.87
N LEU A 35 -7.46 -6.46 -10.79
CA LEU A 35 -6.99 -7.06 -9.54
C LEU A 35 -7.78 -8.33 -9.22
N ASN A 36 -7.09 -9.32 -8.65
CA ASN A 36 -7.72 -10.46 -8.01
C ASN A 36 -8.02 -10.13 -6.55
N TYR A 37 -9.16 -10.61 -6.05
CA TYR A 37 -9.54 -10.48 -4.65
C TYR A 37 -9.45 -11.83 -3.94
N THR A 38 -8.70 -11.87 -2.84
CA THR A 38 -8.59 -13.03 -1.94
C THR A 38 -9.19 -12.70 -0.57
N GLN A 39 -10.06 -13.59 -0.08
CA GLN A 39 -10.59 -13.51 1.29
C GLN A 39 -9.48 -13.82 2.30
N PRO A 40 -9.40 -13.07 3.41
CA PRO A 40 -8.27 -13.16 4.34
C PRO A 40 -8.31 -14.40 5.24
N ASN A 41 -9.44 -15.12 5.33
CA ASN A 41 -9.71 -16.12 6.38
C ASN A 41 -8.59 -17.14 6.58
N LYS A 42 -7.99 -17.63 5.49
CA LYS A 42 -6.87 -18.59 5.54
C LYS A 42 -5.61 -18.01 6.21
N TYR A 43 -5.42 -16.70 6.13
CA TYR A 43 -4.19 -16.00 6.51
C TYR A 43 -4.31 -15.25 7.84
N ILE A 44 -5.40 -15.47 8.60
CA ILE A 44 -5.63 -14.80 9.88
C ILE A 44 -4.74 -15.42 10.96
N GLU A 45 -4.08 -14.57 11.77
CA GLU A 45 -3.54 -14.96 13.08
C GLU A 45 -4.51 -14.51 14.18
N ASP A 46 -5.35 -15.44 14.61
CA ASP A 46 -6.40 -15.23 15.61
C ASP A 46 -5.87 -15.36 17.04
N ASN A 47 -4.86 -16.21 17.26
CA ASN A 47 -4.26 -16.41 18.57
C ASN A 47 -3.22 -15.32 18.92
N PHE A 48 -3.58 -14.46 19.86
CA PHE A 48 -2.69 -13.41 20.37
C PHE A 48 -1.51 -13.95 21.18
N ASP A 49 -1.59 -15.15 21.76
CA ASP A 49 -0.49 -15.74 22.52
C ASP A 49 0.69 -16.12 21.60
N ASN A 50 0.45 -16.24 20.30
CA ASN A 50 1.50 -16.46 19.30
C ASN A 50 2.30 -15.18 18.98
N TYR A 51 1.86 -14.02 19.50
CA TYR A 51 2.50 -12.76 19.22
C TYR A 51 3.80 -12.65 19.98
N CYS A 52 4.79 -12.08 19.32
CA CYS A 52 6.10 -11.85 19.90
C CYS A 52 6.70 -10.57 19.34
N ASN A 53 7.63 -10.00 20.10
CA ASN A 53 8.26 -8.71 19.80
C ASN A 53 9.54 -8.86 18.96
N SER A 54 9.59 -9.87 18.09
CA SER A 54 10.80 -10.20 17.34
C SER A 54 10.56 -10.02 15.85
N GLU A 55 11.25 -9.04 15.26
CA GLU A 55 11.12 -8.65 13.86
C GLU A 55 11.67 -9.69 12.87
N SER A 56 12.36 -10.73 13.36
CA SER A 56 12.86 -11.83 12.53
C SER A 56 11.80 -12.87 12.16
N LYS A 57 10.54 -12.65 12.56
CA LYS A 57 9.43 -13.59 12.41
C LYS A 57 8.36 -13.02 11.45
N ILE A 58 7.30 -13.78 11.19
CA ILE A 58 6.25 -13.35 10.25
C ILE A 58 5.45 -12.19 10.84
N PRO A 59 5.39 -11.01 10.20
CA PRO A 59 4.60 -9.89 10.68
C PRO A 59 3.10 -10.16 10.53
N VAL A 60 2.33 -9.75 11.53
CA VAL A 60 0.86 -9.70 11.47
C VAL A 60 0.43 -8.28 11.17
N LEU A 61 -0.20 -8.10 10.01
CA LEU A 61 -0.50 -6.80 9.44
C LEU A 61 -1.94 -6.34 9.68
N THR A 62 -2.11 -5.02 9.72
CA THR A 62 -3.41 -4.37 9.47
C THR A 62 -3.29 -3.21 8.49
N PRO A 63 -4.30 -2.95 7.66
CA PRO A 63 -4.32 -1.77 6.79
C PRO A 63 -4.47 -0.44 7.55
N GLY A 64 -4.85 -0.47 8.84
CA GLY A 64 -5.22 0.70 9.64
C GLY A 64 -4.03 1.46 10.24
N LYS A 65 -4.25 2.08 11.42
CA LYS A 65 -3.29 2.99 12.08
C LYS A 65 -1.90 2.39 12.31
N SER A 66 -1.82 1.11 12.67
CA SER A 66 -0.55 0.41 12.89
C SER A 66 -0.40 -0.68 11.83
N PHE A 67 0.49 -0.46 10.86
CA PHE A 67 0.68 -1.38 9.75
C PHE A 67 1.12 -2.77 10.23
N ILE A 68 2.10 -2.83 11.11
CA ILE A 68 2.53 -4.04 11.81
C ILE A 68 1.96 -4.00 13.23
N LEU A 69 1.17 -5.02 13.60
CA LEU A 69 0.65 -5.17 14.97
C LEU A 69 1.58 -5.96 15.88
N GLY A 70 2.40 -6.83 15.31
CA GLY A 70 3.29 -7.75 16.02
C GLY A 70 3.79 -8.81 15.06
N TYR A 71 4.46 -9.83 15.61
CA TYR A 71 5.05 -10.91 14.83
C TYR A 71 4.63 -12.27 15.37
N THR A 72 4.58 -13.30 14.52
CA THR A 72 4.21 -14.67 14.88
C THR A 72 5.25 -15.67 14.38
N ASN A 73 5.49 -16.71 15.17
CA ASN A 73 6.29 -17.87 14.77
C ASN A 73 5.58 -18.80 13.79
N ASN A 74 4.26 -18.65 13.66
CA ASN A 74 3.46 -19.53 12.84
C ASN A 74 3.58 -19.11 11.36
N ILE A 75 4.37 -19.87 10.60
CA ILE A 75 4.60 -19.63 9.17
C ILE A 75 3.50 -20.26 8.32
N GLU A 76 2.75 -21.23 8.86
CA GLU A 76 1.68 -21.91 8.13
C GLU A 76 0.61 -20.91 7.73
N ASN A 77 0.14 -21.06 6.48
CA ASN A 77 -0.84 -20.16 5.88
C ASN A 77 -0.45 -18.68 5.94
N SER A 78 0.84 -18.36 5.85
CA SER A 78 1.29 -17.01 5.51
C SER A 78 0.98 -16.70 4.04
N PHE A 79 0.66 -15.43 3.77
CA PHE A 79 0.54 -14.90 2.42
C PHE A 79 1.90 -14.38 1.97
N ASN A 80 2.35 -14.69 0.75
CA ASN A 80 3.73 -14.42 0.31
C ASN A 80 3.84 -13.69 -1.04
N ASP A 81 2.75 -13.14 -1.57
CA ASP A 81 2.79 -12.38 -2.82
C ASP A 81 2.70 -10.87 -2.57
N GLU A 82 3.18 -10.09 -3.55
CA GLU A 82 2.93 -8.66 -3.63
C GLU A 82 1.42 -8.40 -3.57
N SER A 83 1.00 -7.56 -2.63
CA SER A 83 -0.42 -7.34 -2.39
C SER A 83 -0.73 -5.95 -1.83
N ILE A 84 -1.95 -5.48 -2.11
CA ILE A 84 -2.57 -4.36 -1.41
C ILE A 84 -3.52 -4.93 -0.38
N LEU A 85 -3.33 -4.53 0.87
CA LEU A 85 -4.24 -4.81 1.97
C LEU A 85 -5.22 -3.64 2.12
N ILE A 86 -6.52 -3.92 2.16
CA ILE A 86 -7.56 -2.91 2.37
C ILE A 86 -8.43 -3.30 3.56
N ASP A 87 -8.72 -2.34 4.43
CA ASP A 87 -9.72 -2.49 5.47
C ASP A 87 -11.11 -2.15 4.92
N ASP A 88 -12.03 -3.11 4.97
CA ASP A 88 -13.34 -3.01 4.31
C ASP A 88 -14.29 -1.99 4.98
N PHE A 89 -14.02 -1.59 6.22
CA PHE A 89 -14.81 -0.60 6.94
C PHE A 89 -14.25 0.82 6.79
N THR A 90 -12.92 0.97 6.88
CA THR A 90 -12.25 2.27 6.92
C THR A 90 -11.66 2.70 5.59
N LEU A 91 -11.55 1.78 4.61
CA LEU A 91 -10.83 1.96 3.34
C LEU A 91 -9.34 2.31 3.49
N SER A 92 -8.79 2.15 4.70
CA SER A 92 -7.34 2.26 4.92
C SER A 92 -6.64 1.19 4.09
N MET A 93 -5.54 1.56 3.45
CA MET A 93 -4.83 0.68 2.52
C MET A 93 -3.34 0.69 2.77
N GLN A 94 -2.71 -0.47 2.59
CA GLN A 94 -1.28 -0.67 2.72
C GLN A 94 -0.78 -1.54 1.57
N TYR A 95 0.45 -1.29 1.12
CA TYR A 95 1.12 -2.08 0.09
C TYR A 95 2.24 -2.89 0.71
N THR A 96 2.37 -4.16 0.34
CA THR A 96 3.40 -5.07 0.89
C THR A 96 3.93 -6.04 -0.16
N THR A 97 5.19 -6.43 0.03
CA THR A 97 5.96 -7.36 -0.84
C THR A 97 6.68 -8.45 -0.05
N PHE A 98 6.47 -8.52 1.27
CA PHE A 98 7.10 -9.50 2.16
C PHE A 98 6.04 -10.43 2.74
N PRO A 99 6.38 -11.67 3.13
CA PRO A 99 5.41 -12.60 3.68
C PRO A 99 4.76 -12.11 4.98
N TYR A 100 3.46 -12.36 5.15
CA TYR A 100 2.69 -11.87 6.29
C TYR A 100 1.49 -12.75 6.67
N LYS A 101 0.92 -12.45 7.83
CA LYS A 101 -0.46 -12.81 8.20
C LYS A 101 -1.29 -11.54 8.44
N VAL A 102 -2.60 -11.67 8.49
CA VAL A 102 -3.52 -10.54 8.78
C VAL A 102 -4.26 -10.74 10.08
N LYS A 103 -4.74 -9.65 10.69
CA LYS A 103 -5.45 -9.74 11.96
C LYS A 103 -6.93 -10.07 11.85
N SER A 104 -7.57 -9.67 10.75
CA SER A 104 -9.03 -9.54 10.70
C SER A 104 -9.62 -10.00 9.39
N SER A 105 -10.80 -10.62 9.47
CA SER A 105 -11.63 -10.97 8.32
C SER A 105 -12.18 -9.76 7.56
N ALA A 106 -12.11 -8.56 8.16
CA ALA A 106 -12.40 -7.31 7.49
C ALA A 106 -11.35 -6.93 6.44
N CYS A 107 -10.14 -7.48 6.52
CA CYS A 107 -9.09 -7.22 5.52
C CYS A 107 -9.47 -7.79 4.15
N LYS A 108 -8.98 -7.16 3.10
CA LYS A 108 -9.09 -7.61 1.71
C LYS A 108 -7.69 -7.66 1.13
N ILE A 109 -7.34 -8.80 0.54
CA ILE A 109 -6.02 -9.02 -0.06
C ILE A 109 -6.19 -8.92 -1.57
N LEU A 110 -5.54 -7.93 -2.18
CA LEU A 110 -5.60 -7.70 -3.62
C LEU A 110 -4.25 -7.98 -4.27
N THR A 111 -4.26 -8.81 -5.31
CA THR A 111 -3.07 -9.12 -6.13
C THR A 111 -3.30 -8.67 -7.57
N PRO A 112 -2.24 -8.37 -8.33
CA PRO A 112 -2.40 -7.93 -9.71
C PRO A 112 -2.85 -9.09 -10.60
N LYS A 113 -3.63 -8.77 -11.63
CA LYS A 113 -3.77 -9.64 -12.80
C LYS A 113 -2.64 -9.36 -13.79
N GLU A 114 -2.61 -10.12 -14.89
CA GLU A 114 -1.64 -9.95 -15.96
C GLU A 114 -1.57 -8.49 -16.48
N ASN A 115 -0.37 -8.04 -16.81
CA ASN A 115 -0.10 -6.70 -17.35
C ASN A 115 -0.52 -5.53 -16.45
N VAL A 116 -0.58 -5.76 -15.13
CA VAL A 116 -0.87 -4.73 -14.12
C VAL A 116 0.30 -4.64 -13.15
N ASN A 117 0.81 -3.42 -12.95
CA ASN A 117 1.75 -3.16 -11.86
C ASN A 117 0.96 -2.76 -10.60
N LEU A 118 1.09 -3.53 -9.52
CA LEU A 118 0.25 -3.34 -8.34
C LEU A 118 0.59 -2.04 -7.60
N TYR A 119 1.88 -1.71 -7.46
CA TYR A 119 2.30 -0.46 -6.83
C TYR A 119 1.81 0.79 -7.60
N PHE A 120 1.72 0.74 -8.94
CA PHE A 120 1.05 1.78 -9.73
C PHE A 120 -0.42 1.93 -9.30
N VAL A 121 -1.15 0.82 -9.23
CA VAL A 121 -2.57 0.82 -8.84
C VAL A 121 -2.74 1.33 -7.41
N PHE A 122 -1.88 0.93 -6.48
CA PHE A 122 -1.86 1.44 -5.10
C PHE A 122 -1.75 2.96 -5.08
N ASN A 123 -0.81 3.54 -5.82
CA ASN A 123 -0.64 5.00 -5.91
C ASN A 123 -1.86 5.71 -6.53
N VAL A 124 -2.49 5.10 -7.54
CA VAL A 124 -3.75 5.61 -8.11
C VAL A 124 -4.85 5.63 -7.05
N LEU A 125 -5.00 4.57 -6.27
CA LEU A 125 -6.02 4.46 -5.21
C LEU A 125 -5.76 5.43 -4.06
N MET A 126 -4.50 5.56 -3.61
CA MET A 126 -4.11 6.52 -2.58
C MET A 126 -4.47 7.95 -2.99
N ARG A 127 -4.26 8.31 -4.26
CA ARG A 127 -4.63 9.63 -4.80
C ARG A 127 -6.14 9.89 -4.74
N GLN A 128 -6.98 8.87 -4.86
CA GLN A 128 -8.43 9.05 -4.81
C GLN A 128 -8.92 9.55 -3.45
N ASN A 129 -8.10 9.43 -2.39
CA ASN A 129 -8.44 9.85 -1.03
C ASN A 129 -9.83 9.33 -0.61
N LEU A 130 -10.03 8.02 -0.79
CA LEU A 130 -11.32 7.37 -0.57
C LEU A 130 -11.74 7.55 0.90
N LYS A 131 -13.02 7.86 1.10
CA LYS A 131 -13.62 8.00 2.43
C LYS A 131 -14.70 6.94 2.64
N PRO A 132 -14.76 6.31 3.81
CA PRO A 132 -15.83 5.37 4.11
C PRO A 132 -17.19 6.09 4.18
N LEU A 133 -18.23 5.38 3.77
CA LEU A 133 -19.64 5.79 3.78
C LEU A 133 -20.37 5.04 4.91
N GLY A 134 -20.38 5.65 6.09
CA GLY A 134 -20.96 5.04 7.30
C GLY A 134 -20.19 3.81 7.78
N HIS A 135 -20.89 2.86 8.40
CA HIS A 135 -20.30 1.64 8.99
C HIS A 135 -20.41 0.40 8.08
N ASN A 136 -20.62 0.60 6.78
CA ASN A 136 -20.81 -0.49 5.83
C ASN A 136 -19.48 -1.13 5.41
N ARG A 137 -19.56 -2.33 4.83
CA ARG A 137 -18.45 -2.91 4.06
C ARG A 137 -18.44 -2.29 2.66
N HIS A 138 -17.27 -1.85 2.20
CA HIS A 138 -17.12 -1.03 1.00
C HIS A 138 -16.50 -1.76 -0.18
N TYR A 139 -15.76 -2.85 0.03
CA TYR A 139 -14.95 -3.44 -1.02
C TYR A 139 -15.82 -3.96 -2.18
N ILE A 140 -16.68 -4.93 -1.92
CA ILE A 140 -17.51 -5.59 -2.94
C ILE A 140 -18.57 -4.62 -3.50
N SER A 141 -19.22 -3.88 -2.61
CA SER A 141 -20.34 -2.99 -2.95
C SER A 141 -19.92 -1.74 -3.73
N PHE A 142 -18.68 -1.27 -3.53
CA PHE A 142 -18.23 0.01 -4.05
C PHE A 142 -16.87 -0.06 -4.73
N LEU A 143 -15.82 -0.48 -4.03
CA LEU A 143 -14.45 -0.36 -4.54
C LEU A 143 -14.21 -1.24 -5.76
N GLU A 144 -14.64 -2.49 -5.72
CA GLU A 144 -14.41 -3.49 -6.78
C GLU A 144 -14.95 -3.04 -8.15
N ASN A 145 -16.06 -2.30 -8.18
CA ASN A 145 -16.68 -1.79 -9.41
C ASN A 145 -16.21 -0.38 -9.80
N LYS A 146 -15.38 0.28 -8.97
CA LYS A 146 -14.82 1.60 -9.26
C LYS A 146 -13.93 1.51 -10.49
N LYS A 147 -13.97 2.55 -11.33
CA LYS A 147 -13.15 2.65 -12.54
C LYS A 147 -11.90 3.48 -12.28
N ILE A 148 -10.76 3.03 -12.79
CA ILE A 148 -9.49 3.76 -12.79
C ILE A 148 -8.82 3.69 -14.17
N CYS A 149 -8.01 4.69 -14.49
CA CYS A 149 -7.28 4.75 -15.75
C CYS A 149 -5.90 4.13 -15.61
N LEU A 150 -5.55 3.18 -16.49
CA LEU A 150 -4.24 2.55 -16.56
C LEU A 150 -3.59 2.82 -17.93
N PRO A 151 -2.31 3.20 -17.98
CA PRO A 151 -1.51 3.13 -19.19
C PRO A 151 -1.12 1.69 -19.53
N ASN A 152 -0.34 1.52 -20.60
CA ASN A 152 0.35 0.26 -20.86
C ASN A 152 1.32 -0.10 -19.71
N ILE A 153 1.67 -1.38 -19.62
CA ILE A 153 2.49 -1.91 -18.52
C ILE A 153 3.89 -1.26 -18.42
N HIS A 154 4.52 -0.89 -19.53
CA HIS A 154 5.84 -0.26 -19.52
C HIS A 154 5.82 1.11 -18.83
N GLU A 155 4.78 1.90 -19.10
CA GLU A 155 4.59 3.19 -18.45
C GLU A 155 4.20 3.04 -16.97
N GLN A 156 3.33 2.07 -16.64
CA GLN A 156 3.01 1.76 -15.23
C GLN A 156 4.29 1.46 -14.43
N ILE A 157 5.19 0.63 -14.99
CA ILE A 157 6.47 0.28 -14.37
C ILE A 157 7.36 1.51 -14.21
N LYS A 158 7.46 2.38 -15.24
CA LYS A 158 8.33 3.56 -15.17
C LYS A 158 7.85 4.57 -14.12
N ILE A 159 6.54 4.82 -14.08
CA ILE A 159 5.93 5.67 -13.04
C ILE A 159 6.16 5.06 -11.66
N SER A 160 5.96 3.75 -11.51
CA SER A 160 6.17 3.03 -10.25
C SER A 160 7.60 3.17 -9.74
N LYS A 161 8.59 2.89 -10.59
CA LYS A 161 10.02 3.05 -10.24
C LYS A 161 10.35 4.46 -9.77
N PHE A 162 9.81 5.47 -10.46
CA PHE A 162 10.01 6.86 -10.08
C PHE A 162 9.38 7.18 -8.71
N LEU A 163 8.14 6.76 -8.46
CA LEU A 163 7.47 6.99 -7.18
C LEU A 163 8.14 6.21 -6.04
N SER A 164 8.54 4.96 -6.26
CA SER A 164 9.28 4.17 -5.26
C SER A 164 10.62 4.82 -4.90
N LEU A 165 11.32 5.43 -5.86
CA LEU A 165 12.56 6.18 -5.59
C LEU A 165 12.29 7.38 -4.68
N LEU A 166 11.20 8.11 -4.91
CA LEU A 166 10.80 9.23 -4.05
C LEU A 166 10.46 8.75 -2.64
N ASP A 167 9.67 7.68 -2.51
CA ASP A 167 9.31 7.10 -1.21
C ASP A 167 10.56 6.65 -0.43
N ASN A 168 11.51 6.01 -1.11
CA ASN A 168 12.79 5.61 -0.50
C ASN A 168 13.60 6.82 -0.02
N ASN A 169 13.67 7.90 -0.81
CA ASN A 169 14.37 9.11 -0.41
C ASN A 169 13.69 9.79 0.79
N ILE A 170 12.36 9.80 0.85
CA ILE A 170 11.60 10.30 2.01
C ILE A 170 11.95 9.47 3.25
N LYS A 171 11.92 8.14 3.14
CA LYS A 171 12.25 7.23 4.24
C LYS A 171 13.67 7.48 4.78
N LEU A 172 14.68 7.50 3.91
CA LEU A 172 16.07 7.77 4.30
C LEU A 172 16.24 9.15 4.97
N SER A 173 15.53 10.16 4.45
CA SER A 173 15.55 11.50 5.04
C SER A 173 14.94 11.52 6.45
N GLN A 174 13.86 10.77 6.66
CA GLN A 174 13.23 10.63 7.98
C GLN A 174 14.14 9.93 8.99
N GLU A 175 14.80 8.84 8.58
CA GLU A 175 15.80 8.14 9.41
C GLU A 175 16.96 9.07 9.83
N ASN A 176 17.45 9.89 8.90
CA ASN A 176 18.48 10.89 9.19
C ASN A 176 18.00 11.94 10.20
N ILE A 177 16.78 12.44 10.06
CA ILE A 177 16.17 13.40 11.00
C ILE A 177 16.10 12.78 12.40
N ASP A 178 15.66 11.52 12.52
CA ASP A 178 15.52 10.87 13.82
C ASP A 178 16.87 10.58 14.47
N ASN A 179 17.89 10.19 13.69
CA ASN A 179 19.27 10.06 14.16
C ASN A 179 19.84 11.40 14.68
N LEU A 180 19.55 12.51 14.00
CA LEU A 180 19.99 13.84 14.43
C LEU A 180 19.33 14.28 15.74
N LYS A 181 18.05 13.95 15.96
CA LYS A 181 17.35 14.19 17.23
C LYS A 181 18.00 13.43 18.38
N ILE A 182 18.35 12.16 18.18
CA ILE A 182 19.04 11.34 19.18
C ILE A 182 20.41 11.94 19.53
N LYS A 183 21.20 12.32 18.52
CA LYS A 183 22.51 12.97 18.74
C LYS A 183 22.38 14.29 19.51
N LYS A 184 21.39 15.12 19.16
CA LYS A 184 21.11 16.38 19.87
C LYS A 184 20.83 16.12 21.35
N LEU A 185 19.97 15.15 21.67
CA LEU A 185 19.66 14.79 23.05
C LEU A 185 20.90 14.29 23.80
N PHE A 186 21.71 13.45 23.16
CA PHE A 186 22.98 12.98 23.71
C PHE A 186 23.93 14.13 24.05
N TYR A 187 24.12 15.09 23.14
CA TYR A 187 24.99 16.24 23.39
C TYR A 187 24.46 17.16 24.49
N ILE A 188 23.15 17.44 24.54
CA ILE A 188 22.55 18.20 25.64
C ILE A 188 22.86 17.54 26.99
N ASN A 189 22.66 16.22 27.08
CA ASN A 189 22.93 15.48 28.31
C ASN A 189 24.43 15.45 28.66
N LYS A 190 25.35 15.62 27.71
CA LYS A 190 26.80 15.62 27.96
C LYS A 190 27.38 17.00 28.24
N MET A 191 26.80 18.06 27.70
CA MET A 191 27.33 19.43 27.79
C MET A 191 26.87 20.19 29.04
N PHE A 192 25.75 19.78 29.65
CA PHE A 192 25.15 20.47 30.80
C PHE A 192 25.20 19.63 32.10
N ILE A 193 26.19 18.75 32.21
CA ILE A 193 26.60 18.06 33.46
C ILE A 193 27.89 18.70 33.97
#